data_AF-A0A9D5X7M1-F1
#
_entry.id   AF-A0A9D5X7M1-F1
#
_cell.length_a   1.000
_cell.length_b   1.000
_cell.length_c   1.000
_cell.angle_alpha   90.00
_cell.angle_beta   90.00
_cell.angle_gamma   90.00
#
_symmetry.space_group_name_H-M   'P 1'
#
loop_
_entity.id
_entity.type
_entity.pdbx_description
1 polymer ?
#
loop_
_entity_poly.entity_id
_entity_poly.type
_entity_poly.pdbx_seq_one_letter_code
_entity_poly.pdbx_strand_id
1 'polypeptide(L)'
;WHEQEADKRLGNAVHHVHNGDVPTDTIPVTFGLLLNLVGVMGDADRDQIWGYLRRYAPDATAEKYPDLDELIGNAMAYHKDFIAPTLHRRKPEGVEVAALERLDSELAALPDGAEAEDIQTIVYTIGKEGGFDNLRDWFKALYETLLGSPQGPRMGSFIALYGVENTRKLIADSLA
;
A
#
# COMPACT_ATOMS: atom_id res chain seq x y z
N TRP A 1 -15.00 2.97 23.14
CA TRP A 1 -15.09 2.19 24.40
C TRP A 1 -14.87 3.09 25.61
N HIS A 2 -13.69 3.72 25.75
CA HIS A 2 -13.28 4.48 26.94
C HIS A 2 -14.18 5.68 27.30
N GLU A 3 -14.92 6.22 26.34
CA GLU A 3 -15.86 7.33 26.53
C GLU A 3 -17.31 6.87 26.77
N GLN A 4 -17.58 5.57 26.72
CA GLN A 4 -18.95 5.04 26.89
C GLN A 4 -19.35 5.02 28.37
N GLU A 5 -20.65 5.18 28.64
CA GLU A 5 -21.26 4.93 29.96
C GLU A 5 -21.12 3.46 30.39
N ALA A 6 -21.19 3.17 31.70
CA ALA A 6 -20.88 1.85 32.25
C ALA A 6 -21.80 0.72 31.73
N ASP A 7 -23.09 0.99 31.53
CA ASP A 7 -24.06 0.04 30.97
C ASP A 7 -23.75 -0.27 29.49
N LYS A 8 -23.34 0.75 28.71
CA LYS A 8 -22.93 0.61 27.30
C LYS A 8 -21.63 -0.18 27.16
N ARG A 9 -20.71 -0.03 28.12
CA ARG A 9 -19.49 -0.83 28.21
C ARG A 9 -19.82 -2.32 28.37
N LEU A 10 -20.68 -2.70 29.31
CA LEU A 10 -21.01 -4.11 29.52
C LEU A 10 -21.65 -4.80 28.30
N GLY A 11 -22.29 -4.03 27.40
CA GLY A 11 -22.87 -4.56 26.16
C GLY A 11 -21.92 -4.61 24.95
N ASN A 12 -20.68 -4.13 25.08
CA ASN A 12 -19.73 -4.07 23.97
C ASN A 12 -18.74 -5.24 24.04
N ALA A 13 -18.64 -6.02 22.95
CA ALA A 13 -17.85 -7.24 22.86
C ALA A 13 -16.38 -7.06 23.29
N VAL A 14 -15.80 -5.88 23.07
CA VAL A 14 -14.42 -5.57 23.48
C VAL A 14 -14.21 -5.73 25.00
N HIS A 15 -15.25 -5.48 25.81
CA HIS A 15 -15.23 -5.76 27.24
C HIS A 15 -14.87 -7.21 27.54
N HIS A 16 -15.55 -8.13 26.86
CA HIS A 16 -15.47 -9.56 27.13
C HIS A 16 -14.18 -10.18 26.58
N VAL A 17 -13.66 -9.63 25.48
CA VAL A 17 -12.36 -10.02 24.92
C VAL A 17 -11.24 -9.69 25.90
N HIS A 18 -11.30 -8.51 26.52
CA HIS A 18 -10.25 -8.00 27.40
C HIS A 18 -10.57 -8.15 28.89
N ASN A 19 -11.64 -8.86 29.24
CA ASN A 19 -12.12 -9.02 30.62
C ASN A 19 -12.19 -7.71 31.42
N GLY A 20 -12.65 -6.64 30.76
CA GLY A 20 -12.75 -5.30 31.35
C GLY A 20 -11.51 -4.42 31.24
N ASP A 21 -10.34 -4.99 31.00
CA ASP A 21 -9.07 -4.26 30.86
C ASP A 21 -8.76 -3.96 29.39
N VAL A 22 -9.65 -3.17 28.76
CA VAL A 22 -9.52 -2.83 27.34
C VAL A 22 -8.33 -1.87 27.15
N PRO A 23 -7.37 -2.19 26.27
CA PRO A 23 -6.24 -1.31 26.00
C PRO A 23 -6.66 0.10 25.58
N THR A 24 -5.92 1.10 26.05
CA THR A 24 -6.05 2.51 25.63
C THR A 24 -5.17 2.86 24.45
N ASP A 25 -4.11 2.08 24.25
CA ASP A 25 -3.10 2.37 23.24
C ASP A 25 -3.67 2.11 21.85
N THR A 26 -3.54 3.11 20.99
CA THR A 26 -3.94 3.04 19.60
C THR A 26 -2.70 3.03 18.73
N ILE A 27 -2.58 1.99 17.94
CA ILE A 27 -1.55 1.93 16.90
C ILE A 27 -1.98 2.92 15.80
N PRO A 28 -1.09 3.83 15.37
CA PRO A 28 -1.44 4.92 14.46
C PRO A 28 -1.72 4.45 13.02
N VAL A 29 -1.47 3.18 12.72
CA VAL A 29 -1.62 2.59 11.39
C VAL A 29 -2.29 1.22 11.46
N THR A 30 -2.98 0.85 10.39
CA THR A 30 -3.59 -0.48 10.29
C THR A 30 -2.58 -1.54 9.86
N PHE A 31 -2.79 -2.79 10.25
CA PHE A 31 -1.94 -3.89 9.77
C PHE A 31 -2.01 -4.08 8.24
N GLY A 32 -3.17 -3.79 7.63
CA GLY A 32 -3.30 -3.79 6.16
C GLY A 32 -2.39 -2.76 5.46
N LEU A 33 -2.20 -1.58 6.06
CA LEU A 33 -1.24 -0.59 5.56
C LEU A 33 0.20 -1.15 5.62
N LEU A 34 0.56 -1.82 6.72
CA LEU A 34 1.88 -2.45 6.87
C LEU A 34 2.12 -3.54 5.82
N LEU A 35 1.14 -4.42 5.59
CA LEU A 35 1.23 -5.45 4.56
C LEU A 35 1.40 -4.84 3.15
N ASN A 36 0.67 -3.75 2.85
CA ASN A 36 0.84 -3.05 1.59
C ASN A 36 2.26 -2.46 1.48
N LEU A 37 2.74 -1.78 2.52
CA LEU A 37 4.05 -1.14 2.54
C LEU A 37 5.18 -2.15 2.35
N VAL A 38 5.21 -3.21 3.14
CA VAL A 38 6.20 -4.29 3.02
C VAL A 38 6.12 -4.94 1.64
N GLY A 39 4.90 -5.18 1.13
CA GLY A 39 4.69 -5.77 -0.18
C GLY A 39 5.32 -4.98 -1.32
N VAL A 40 5.29 -3.64 -1.25
CA VAL A 40 5.94 -2.83 -2.28
C VAL A 40 7.45 -2.73 -2.08
N MET A 41 7.86 -2.56 -0.83
CA MET A 41 9.26 -2.32 -0.52
C MET A 41 10.12 -3.58 -0.67
N GLY A 42 9.51 -4.76 -0.77
CA GLY A 42 10.19 -6.03 -1.04
C GLY A 42 11.13 -6.40 0.10
N ASP A 43 12.43 -6.43 -0.17
CA ASP A 43 13.48 -6.78 0.79
C ASP A 43 13.90 -5.62 1.71
N ALA A 44 13.03 -4.62 1.87
CA ALA A 44 13.34 -3.50 2.73
C ALA A 44 13.56 -3.92 4.18
N ASP A 45 14.49 -3.23 4.83
CA ASP A 45 14.73 -3.42 6.25
C ASP A 45 13.72 -2.64 7.11
N ARG A 46 13.77 -2.95 8.41
CA ARG A 46 12.89 -2.35 9.41
C ARG A 46 13.07 -0.82 9.50
N ASP A 47 14.27 -0.30 9.31
CA ASP A 47 14.56 1.15 9.39
C ASP A 47 13.95 1.90 8.21
N GLN A 48 13.99 1.31 7.02
CA GLN A 48 13.33 1.84 5.84
C GLN A 48 11.81 1.88 6.04
N ILE A 49 11.19 0.83 6.58
CA ILE A 49 9.75 0.80 6.90
C ILE A 49 9.40 1.92 7.89
N TRP A 50 10.17 2.09 8.96
CA TRP A 50 10.00 3.20 9.90
C TRP A 50 10.18 4.57 9.25
N GLY A 51 11.15 4.71 8.35
CA GLY A 51 11.37 5.93 7.56
C GLY A 51 10.14 6.33 6.76
N TYR A 52 9.44 5.36 6.17
CA TYR A 52 8.18 5.60 5.47
C TYR A 52 7.02 5.88 6.41
N LEU A 53 6.86 5.11 7.49
CA LEU A 53 5.78 5.31 8.46
C LEU A 53 5.80 6.72 9.05
N ARG A 54 6.98 7.33 9.25
CA ARG A 54 7.10 8.73 9.71
C ARG A 54 6.50 9.75 8.75
N ARG A 55 6.30 9.44 7.47
CA ARG A 55 5.56 10.33 6.56
C ARG A 55 4.05 10.34 6.84
N TYR A 56 3.53 9.24 7.37
CA TYR A 56 2.11 9.06 7.68
C TYR A 56 1.78 9.39 9.14
N ALA A 57 2.65 9.00 10.05
CA ALA A 57 2.58 9.26 11.48
C ALA A 57 3.91 9.88 11.95
N PRO A 58 4.06 11.22 11.85
CA PRO A 58 5.33 11.92 12.10
C PRO A 58 5.95 11.65 13.47
N ASP A 59 5.12 11.45 14.49
CA ASP A 59 5.56 11.20 15.86
C ASP A 59 5.77 9.72 16.18
N ALA A 60 5.66 8.81 15.19
CA ALA A 60 5.78 7.39 15.42
C ALA A 60 7.25 6.94 15.47
N THR A 61 7.63 6.30 16.58
CA THR A 61 8.92 5.64 16.77
C THR A 61 8.73 4.27 17.41
N ALA A 62 9.73 3.40 17.31
CA ALA A 62 9.70 2.08 17.93
C ALA A 62 9.60 2.16 19.47
N GLU A 63 10.20 3.18 20.08
CA GLU A 63 10.14 3.40 21.53
C GLU A 63 8.75 3.86 21.98
N LYS A 64 8.09 4.69 21.17
CA LYS A 64 6.74 5.19 21.47
C LYS A 64 5.65 4.15 21.15
N TYR A 65 5.88 3.30 20.15
CA TYR A 65 4.95 2.27 19.70
C TYR A 65 5.66 0.91 19.56
N PRO A 66 6.02 0.25 20.67
CA PRO A 66 6.70 -1.05 20.63
C PRO A 66 5.86 -2.13 19.95
N ASP A 67 4.54 -2.13 20.15
CA ASP A 67 3.63 -3.07 19.49
C ASP A 67 3.61 -2.87 17.96
N LEU A 68 3.76 -1.62 17.49
CA LEU A 68 3.88 -1.34 16.06
C LEU A 68 5.20 -1.89 15.51
N ASP A 69 6.31 -1.81 16.26
CA ASP A 69 7.58 -2.41 15.86
C ASP A 69 7.47 -3.94 15.70
N GLU A 70 6.76 -4.60 16.62
CA GLU A 70 6.46 -6.02 16.54
C GLU A 70 5.60 -6.34 15.31
N LEU A 71 4.54 -5.56 15.06
CA LEU A 71 3.70 -5.71 13.88
C LEU A 71 4.46 -5.51 12.56
N ILE A 72 5.43 -4.60 12.50
CA ILE A 72 6.31 -4.46 11.34
C ILE A 72 7.06 -5.77 11.11
N GLY A 73 7.64 -6.36 12.17
CA GLY A 73 8.32 -7.66 12.07
C GLY A 73 7.40 -8.77 11.56
N ASN A 74 6.16 -8.81 12.06
CA ASN A 74 5.15 -9.77 11.62
C ASN A 74 4.73 -9.55 10.16
N ALA A 75 4.58 -8.30 9.71
CA ALA A 75 4.26 -7.98 8.32
C ALA A 75 5.40 -8.38 7.37
N MET A 76 6.66 -8.15 7.76
CA MET A 76 7.85 -8.57 7.03
C MET A 76 7.91 -10.10 6.88
N ALA A 77 7.76 -10.83 7.99
CA ALA A 77 7.75 -12.29 7.97
C ALA A 77 6.60 -12.85 7.13
N TYR A 78 5.39 -12.30 7.31
CA TYR A 78 4.21 -12.73 6.56
C TYR A 78 4.38 -12.49 5.06
N HIS A 79 4.90 -11.33 4.66
CA HIS A 79 5.18 -11.03 3.27
C HIS A 79 6.19 -12.02 2.69
N LYS A 80 7.32 -12.22 3.36
CA LYS A 80 8.38 -13.12 2.93
C LYS A 80 7.89 -14.57 2.76
N ASP A 81 7.14 -15.09 3.73
CA ASP A 81 6.82 -16.50 3.80
C ASP A 81 5.55 -16.87 3.00
N PHE A 82 4.61 -15.93 2.84
CA PHE A 82 3.29 -16.22 2.26
C PHE A 82 2.93 -15.39 1.02
N ILE A 83 3.44 -14.16 0.87
CA ILE A 83 3.07 -13.28 -0.25
C ILE A 83 4.12 -13.36 -1.35
N ALA A 84 5.38 -13.04 -1.06
CA ALA A 84 6.47 -12.98 -2.02
C ALA A 84 6.58 -14.23 -2.91
N PRO A 85 6.43 -15.48 -2.41
CA PRO A 85 6.48 -16.68 -3.24
C PRO A 85 5.35 -16.78 -4.28
N THR A 86 4.25 -16.04 -4.09
CA THR A 86 3.09 -16.05 -4.99
C THR A 86 3.15 -14.95 -6.05
N LEU A 87 4.08 -14.00 -5.93
CA LEU A 87 4.18 -12.86 -6.83
C LEU A 87 4.88 -13.27 -8.12
N HIS A 88 4.17 -13.14 -9.24
CA HIS A 88 4.67 -13.45 -10.57
C HIS A 88 4.41 -12.28 -11.52
N ARG A 89 5.43 -11.45 -11.74
CA ARG A 89 5.35 -10.37 -12.72
C ARG A 89 5.34 -10.92 -14.13
N ARG A 90 4.38 -10.48 -14.94
CA ARG A 90 4.36 -10.74 -16.40
C ARG A 90 4.79 -9.51 -17.17
N LYS A 91 5.18 -9.71 -18.43
CA LYS A 91 5.37 -8.58 -19.36
C LYS A 91 4.01 -7.98 -19.74
N PRO A 92 3.95 -6.66 -20.01
CA PRO A 92 2.78 -6.02 -20.58
C PRO A 92 2.57 -6.47 -22.02
N GLU A 93 1.32 -6.47 -22.48
CA GLU A 93 0.92 -6.94 -23.81
C GLU A 93 -0.05 -5.95 -24.50
N GLY A 94 0.05 -5.85 -25.83
CA GLY A 94 -0.89 -5.05 -26.62
C GLY A 94 -0.97 -3.59 -26.18
N VAL A 95 -2.19 -3.14 -25.85
CA VAL A 95 -2.46 -1.75 -25.43
C VAL A 95 -1.83 -1.37 -24.09
N GLU A 96 -1.46 -2.36 -23.26
CA GLU A 96 -0.86 -2.13 -21.94
C GLU A 96 0.49 -1.43 -22.03
N VAL A 97 1.28 -1.72 -23.08
CA VAL A 97 2.60 -1.13 -23.29
C VAL A 97 2.49 0.39 -23.41
N ALA A 98 1.64 0.86 -24.33
CA ALA A 98 1.41 2.29 -24.55
C ALA A 98 0.79 2.97 -23.32
N ALA A 99 -0.08 2.27 -22.59
CA ALA A 99 -0.67 2.78 -21.35
C ALA A 99 0.37 2.96 -20.23
N LEU A 100 1.32 2.02 -20.10
CA LEU A 100 2.43 2.11 -19.14
C LEU A 100 3.43 3.20 -19.52
N GLU A 101 3.77 3.36 -20.80
CA GLU A 101 4.62 4.46 -21.28
C GLU A 101 3.98 5.83 -21.01
N ARG A 102 2.67 5.94 -21.22
CA ARG A 102 1.90 7.15 -20.87
C ARG A 102 1.90 7.38 -19.37
N LEU A 103 1.70 6.34 -18.56
CA LEU A 103 1.75 6.45 -17.11
C LEU A 103 3.11 6.95 -16.63
N ASP A 104 4.21 6.39 -17.14
CA ASP A 104 5.56 6.88 -16.82
C ASP A 104 5.72 8.38 -17.14
N SER A 105 5.26 8.79 -18.32
CA SER A 105 5.35 10.17 -18.80
C SER A 105 4.53 11.15 -17.95
N GLU A 106 3.28 10.80 -17.59
CA GLU A 106 2.43 11.64 -16.74
C GLU A 106 2.96 11.70 -15.31
N LEU A 107 3.47 10.59 -14.79
CA LEU A 107 4.15 10.55 -13.48
C LEU A 107 5.42 11.41 -13.47
N ALA A 108 6.19 11.44 -14.55
CA ALA A 108 7.39 12.27 -14.67
C ALA A 108 7.10 13.78 -14.60
N ALA A 109 5.89 14.19 -14.99
CA ALA A 109 5.47 15.58 -15.02
C ALA A 109 4.86 16.07 -13.69
N LEU A 110 4.62 15.16 -12.73
CA LEU A 110 4.08 15.51 -11.43
C LEU A 110 5.10 16.26 -10.56
N PRO A 111 4.65 17.21 -9.73
CA PRO A 111 5.50 17.79 -8.71
C PRO A 111 5.85 16.75 -7.64
N ASP A 112 6.98 16.97 -6.96
CA ASP A 112 7.35 16.18 -5.79
C ASP A 112 6.24 16.24 -4.73
N GLY A 113 5.89 15.07 -4.18
CA GLY A 113 4.84 14.96 -3.17
C GLY A 113 3.42 15.08 -3.72
N ALA A 114 3.19 14.82 -5.02
CA ALA A 114 1.86 14.74 -5.59
C ALA A 114 0.92 13.83 -4.76
N GLU A 115 -0.30 14.31 -4.56
CA GLU A 115 -1.28 13.64 -3.72
C GLU A 115 -1.80 12.34 -4.37
N ALA A 116 -2.16 11.37 -3.53
CA ALA A 116 -2.68 10.08 -3.98
C ALA A 116 -3.93 10.20 -4.86
N GLU A 117 -4.71 11.28 -4.69
CA GLU A 117 -5.91 11.55 -5.49
C GLU A 117 -5.58 12.03 -6.91
N ASP A 118 -4.60 12.91 -7.06
CA ASP A 118 -4.14 13.40 -8.36
C ASP A 118 -3.52 12.25 -9.18
N ILE A 119 -2.67 11.44 -8.53
CA ILE A 119 -2.08 10.26 -9.16
C ILE A 119 -3.17 9.25 -9.55
N GLN A 120 -4.16 9.05 -8.67
CA GLN A 120 -5.25 8.14 -8.98
C GLN A 120 -6.05 8.64 -10.20
N THR A 121 -6.24 9.94 -10.33
CA THR A 121 -6.93 10.56 -11.48
C THR A 121 -6.19 10.27 -12.79
N ILE A 122 -4.86 10.42 -12.81
CA ILE A 122 -4.02 10.05 -13.96
C ILE A 122 -4.23 8.57 -14.34
N VAL A 123 -4.11 7.66 -13.37
CA VAL A 123 -4.29 6.22 -13.60
C VAL A 123 -5.68 5.89 -14.18
N TYR A 124 -6.74 6.53 -13.68
CA TYR A 124 -8.10 6.37 -14.20
C TYR A 124 -8.25 6.90 -15.63
N THR A 125 -7.70 8.08 -15.92
CA THR A 125 -7.78 8.70 -17.25
C THR A 125 -7.10 7.83 -18.30
N ILE A 126 -5.90 7.34 -18.01
CA ILE A 126 -5.18 6.39 -18.88
C ILE A 126 -6.02 5.14 -19.13
N GLY A 127 -6.62 4.56 -18.08
CA GLY A 127 -7.46 3.38 -18.24
C GLY A 127 -8.72 3.61 -19.08
N LYS A 128 -9.31 4.80 -19.02
CA LYS A 128 -10.49 5.16 -19.84
C LYS A 128 -10.15 5.42 -21.30
N GLU A 129 -8.97 5.97 -21.56
CA GLU A 129 -8.54 6.41 -22.90
C GLU A 129 -7.62 5.39 -23.60
N GLY A 130 -7.12 4.40 -22.86
CA GLY A 130 -6.11 3.44 -23.32
C GLY A 130 -6.62 2.26 -24.14
N GLY A 131 -7.92 2.23 -24.49
CA GLY A 131 -8.48 1.19 -25.36
C GLY A 131 -8.70 -0.17 -24.69
N PHE A 132 -8.87 -0.20 -23.37
CA PHE A 132 -9.24 -1.41 -22.63
C PHE A 132 -10.74 -1.72 -22.77
N ASP A 133 -11.10 -3.00 -22.82
CA ASP A 133 -12.52 -3.45 -22.85
C ASP A 133 -13.28 -2.94 -21.62
N ASN A 134 -12.62 -2.95 -20.47
CA ASN A 134 -13.12 -2.34 -19.26
C ASN A 134 -11.95 -1.91 -18.35
N LEU A 135 -12.28 -1.06 -17.38
CA LEU A 135 -11.27 -0.50 -16.49
C LEU A 135 -10.64 -1.53 -15.54
N ARG A 136 -11.33 -2.63 -15.24
CA ARG A 136 -10.77 -3.69 -14.38
C ARG A 136 -9.58 -4.35 -15.06
N ASP A 137 -9.60 -4.49 -16.39
CA ASP A 137 -8.49 -5.09 -17.13
C ASP A 137 -7.24 -4.21 -17.06
N TRP A 138 -7.39 -2.89 -17.11
CA TRP A 138 -6.27 -1.96 -16.87
C TRP A 138 -5.67 -2.10 -15.47
N PHE A 139 -6.50 -2.12 -14.43
CA PHE A 139 -5.99 -2.31 -13.07
C PHE A 139 -5.34 -3.67 -12.87
N LYS A 140 -5.91 -4.73 -13.45
CA LYS A 140 -5.33 -6.06 -13.45
C LYS A 140 -3.96 -6.05 -14.14
N ALA A 141 -3.83 -5.40 -15.29
CA ALA A 141 -2.57 -5.23 -15.99
C ALA A 141 -1.52 -4.53 -15.11
N LEU A 142 -1.87 -3.42 -14.45
CA LEU A 142 -0.97 -2.74 -13.51
C LEU A 142 -0.50 -3.65 -12.37
N TYR A 143 -1.41 -4.44 -11.77
CA TYR A 143 -1.04 -5.32 -10.67
C TYR A 143 -0.17 -6.49 -11.14
N GLU A 144 -0.48 -7.11 -12.27
CA GLU A 144 0.27 -8.26 -12.77
C GLU A 144 1.64 -7.86 -13.33
N THR A 145 1.76 -6.66 -13.91
CA THR A 145 3.02 -6.17 -14.50
C THR A 145 3.95 -5.56 -13.45
N LEU A 146 3.41 -4.73 -12.54
CA LEU A 146 4.23 -3.99 -11.57
C LEU A 146 4.39 -4.75 -10.24
N LEU A 147 3.36 -5.47 -9.79
CA LEU A 147 3.34 -6.11 -8.46
C LEU A 147 3.41 -7.64 -8.51
N GLY A 148 3.05 -8.25 -9.64
CA GLY A 148 3.02 -9.70 -9.81
C GLY A 148 1.81 -10.39 -9.16
N SER A 149 0.73 -9.66 -8.92
CA SER A 149 -0.51 -10.20 -8.32
C SER A 149 -1.72 -9.85 -9.20
N PRO A 150 -2.79 -10.67 -9.23
CA PRO A 150 -4.01 -10.34 -10.00
C PRO A 150 -4.81 -9.17 -9.38
N GLN A 151 -4.49 -8.77 -8.15
CA GLN A 151 -5.14 -7.71 -7.41
C GLN A 151 -4.14 -6.96 -6.52
N GLY A 152 -4.46 -5.73 -6.14
CA GLY A 152 -3.55 -4.92 -5.34
C GLY A 152 -4.24 -3.75 -4.64
N PRO A 153 -3.44 -2.94 -3.92
CA PRO A 153 -3.92 -1.73 -3.27
C PRO A 153 -4.39 -0.70 -4.31
N ARG A 154 -5.13 0.31 -3.86
CA ARG A 154 -5.47 1.47 -4.68
C ARG A 154 -4.21 2.09 -5.28
N MET A 155 -4.12 2.15 -6.61
CA MET A 155 -2.88 2.51 -7.31
C MET A 155 -2.35 3.90 -6.96
N GLY A 156 -3.20 4.93 -6.89
CA GLY A 156 -2.72 6.27 -6.54
C GLY A 156 -2.14 6.35 -5.13
N SER A 157 -2.76 5.67 -4.16
CA SER A 157 -2.22 5.55 -2.79
C SER A 157 -0.93 4.76 -2.76
N PHE A 158 -0.83 3.70 -3.56
CA PHE A 158 0.39 2.92 -3.73
C PHE A 158 1.53 3.77 -4.28
N ILE A 159 1.32 4.51 -5.37
CA ILE A 159 2.36 5.31 -6.02
C ILE A 159 2.81 6.47 -5.10
N ALA A 160 1.86 7.13 -4.42
CA ALA A 160 2.17 8.17 -3.44
C ALA A 160 3.02 7.62 -2.28
N LEU A 161 2.67 6.42 -1.80
CA LEU A 161 3.37 5.77 -0.70
C LEU A 161 4.75 5.25 -1.11
N TYR A 162 4.84 4.54 -2.23
CA TYR A 162 6.09 3.93 -2.70
C TYR A 162 7.06 4.95 -3.29
N GLY A 163 6.51 6.02 -3.86
CA GLY A 163 7.24 7.09 -4.51
C GLY A 163 7.09 7.03 -6.03
N VAL A 164 6.92 8.21 -6.64
CA VAL A 164 6.82 8.38 -8.09
C VAL A 164 8.06 7.82 -8.80
N GLU A 165 9.26 8.19 -8.34
CA GLU A 165 10.51 7.71 -8.94
C GLU A 165 10.64 6.17 -8.90
N ASN A 166 10.32 5.56 -7.76
CA ASN A 166 10.39 4.10 -7.61
C ASN A 166 9.33 3.39 -8.48
N THR A 167 8.14 3.98 -8.61
CA THR A 167 7.09 3.47 -9.50
C THR A 167 7.53 3.52 -10.95
N ARG A 168 8.16 4.63 -11.38
CA ARG A 168 8.69 4.77 -12.74
C ARG A 168 9.78 3.74 -13.05
N LYS A 169 10.64 3.42 -12.08
CA LYS A 169 11.60 2.30 -12.22
C LYS A 169 10.90 0.96 -12.44
N LEU A 170 9.84 0.65 -11.68
CA LEU A 170 9.04 -0.58 -11.91
C LEU A 170 8.43 -0.60 -13.31
N ILE A 171 7.92 0.54 -13.79
CA ILE A 171 7.36 0.64 -15.14
C ILE A 171 8.46 0.37 -16.18
N ALA A 172 9.62 1.01 -16.06
CA ALA A 172 10.75 0.81 -16.95
C ALA A 172 11.22 -0.66 -16.97
N ASP A 173 11.33 -1.30 -15.80
CA ASP A 173 11.70 -2.72 -15.68
C ASP A 173 10.67 -3.64 -16.35
N SER A 174 9.38 -3.31 -16.26
CA SER A 174 8.31 -4.09 -16.90
C SER A 174 8.31 -3.98 -18.43
N LEU A 175 8.80 -2.85 -18.96
CA LEU A 175 8.86 -2.57 -20.40
C LEU A 175 10.12 -3.11 -21.08
N ALA A 176 11.15 -3.47 -20.31
CA ALA A 176 12.39 -4.10 -20.81
C ALA A 176 12.20 -5.58 -21.19
#